data_AF-A0A6L6EBJ8-F1
#
_entry.id   AF-A0A6L6EBJ8-F1
#
_cell.length_a   1.000
_cell.length_b   1.000
_cell.length_c   1.000
_cell.angle_alpha   90.00
_cell.angle_beta   90.00
_cell.angle_gamma   90.00
#
_symmetry.space_group_name_H-M   'P 1'
#
loop_
_entity.id
_entity.type
_entity.pdbx_description
1 polymer ?
#
loop_
_entity_poly.entity_id
_entity_poly.type
_entity_poly.pdbx_seq_one_letter_code
_entity_poly.pdbx_strand_id
1 'polypeptide(L)' 'MSATIQAAGAVVWRNQNGQTEIAIIHRPKYDDWSFPKGKAEIGESLIACAHREVLEETNIQTEFG' A
#
# COMPACT_ATOMS: atom_id res chain seq x y z
N MET A 1 -11.19 26.16 -0.80
CA MET A 1 -10.29 25.47 0.14
C MET A 1 -10.14 24.05 -0.36
N SER A 2 -8.93 23.58 -0.67
CA SER A 2 -8.73 22.17 -1.02
C SER A 2 -8.87 21.34 0.25
N ALA A 3 -9.81 20.42 0.29
CA ALA A 3 -9.90 19.45 1.37
C ALA A 3 -8.63 18.60 1.38
N THR A 4 -8.05 18.36 2.55
CA THR A 4 -6.94 17.42 2.72
C THR A 4 -7.42 16.01 2.37
N ILE A 5 -6.73 15.35 1.44
CA ILE A 5 -6.99 13.94 1.12
C ILE A 5 -6.04 13.10 1.97
N GLN A 6 -6.58 12.20 2.80
CA GLN A 6 -5.79 11.22 3.52
C GLN A 6 -5.58 9.97 2.67
N ALA A 7 -4.37 9.42 2.74
CA ALA A 7 -3.97 8.22 2.03
C ALA A 7 -3.06 7.39 2.93
N ALA A 8 -3.11 6.08 2.77
CA ALA A 8 -2.25 5.13 3.49
C ALA A 8 -1.86 3.97 2.58
N GLY A 9 -0.81 3.28 2.95
CA GLY A 9 -0.22 2.16 2.21
C GLY A 9 0.90 1.53 3.04
N ALA A 10 1.65 0.61 2.44
CA ALA A 10 2.70 -0.09 3.15
C ALA A 10 3.93 -0.38 2.29
N VAL A 11 5.08 -0.47 2.95
CA VAL A 11 6.27 -1.13 2.39
C VAL A 11 6.16 -2.61 2.75
N VAL A 12 5.63 -3.40 1.83
CA VAL A 12 5.50 -4.85 2.01
C VAL A 12 6.84 -5.50 1.73
N TRP A 13 7.31 -6.34 2.64
CA TRP A 13 8.61 -6.98 2.52
C TRP A 13 8.58 -8.43 2.99
N ARG A 14 9.54 -9.22 2.53
CA ARG A 14 9.81 -10.58 3.02
C ARG A 14 11.30 -10.83 3.09
N ASN A 15 11.70 -11.78 3.92
CA ASN A 15 13.06 -12.32 3.89
C ASN A 15 13.06 -13.61 3.06
N GLN A 16 13.93 -13.66 2.04
CA GLN A 16 14.17 -14.85 1.24
C GLN A 16 15.67 -15.07 1.09
N ASN A 17 16.17 -16.24 1.49
CA ASN A 17 17.59 -16.61 1.40
C ASN A 17 18.57 -15.58 2.00
N GLY A 18 18.19 -14.98 3.14
CA GLY A 18 19.01 -13.95 3.80
C GLY A 18 18.99 -12.58 3.13
N GLN A 19 18.12 -12.37 2.14
CA GLN A 19 17.91 -11.08 1.48
C GLN A 19 16.51 -10.55 1.78
N THR A 20 16.42 -9.24 2.00
CA THR A 20 15.13 -8.55 2.11
C THR A 20 14.65 -8.19 0.71
N GLU A 21 13.50 -8.72 0.34
CA GLU A 21 12.78 -8.36 -0.88
C GLU A 21 11.63 -7.42 -0.54
N ILE A 22 11.41 -6.39 -1.36
CA ILE A 22 10.36 -5.40 -1.17
C ILE A 22 9.41 -5.45 -2.37
N ALA A 23 8.10 -5.47 -2.12
CA ALA A 23 7.11 -5.42 -3.18
C ALA A 23 6.91 -3.97 -3.67
N ILE A 24 6.92 -3.80 -4.99
CA ILE A 24 6.58 -2.56 -5.69
C ILE A 24 5.54 -2.87 -6.76
N ILE A 25 4.67 -1.91 -7.04
CA ILE A 25 3.65 -1.99 -8.10
C ILE A 25 4.01 -1.04 -9.24
N HIS A 26 3.73 -1.46 -10.47
CA HIS A 26 3.71 -0.56 -11.63
C HIS A 26 2.32 0.05 -11.77
N ARG A 27 2.23 1.36 -11.99
CA ARG A 27 0.95 2.07 -12.17
C ARG A 27 0.82 2.52 -13.62
N PRO A 28 0.09 1.77 -14.48
CA PRO A 28 0.05 2.04 -15.92
C PRO A 28 -0.41 3.44 -16.30
N LYS A 29 -1.29 4.04 -15.47
CA LYS A 29 -1.80 5.41 -15.69
C LYS A 29 -0.69 6.47 -15.65
N TYR A 30 0.35 6.26 -14.85
CA TYR A 30 1.42 7.23 -14.60
C TYR A 30 2.77 6.75 -15.11
N ASP A 31 2.85 5.50 -15.56
CA ASP A 31 4.06 4.80 -15.97
C ASP A 31 5.21 4.91 -14.95
N ASP A 32 4.86 4.72 -13.67
CA ASP A 32 5.81 4.76 -12.57
C ASP A 32 5.69 3.53 -11.67
N TRP A 33 6.69 3.38 -10.80
CA TRP A 33 6.74 2.34 -9.79
C TRP A 33 6.55 2.97 -8.42
N SER A 34 5.69 2.37 -7.60
CA SER A 34 5.46 2.85 -6.24
C SER A 34 5.22 1.70 -5.27
N PHE A 35 5.17 2.01 -3.98
CA PHE A 35 4.56 1.12 -2.99
C PHE A 35 3.04 1.11 -3.15
N PRO A 36 2.37 0.01 -2.75
CA PRO A 36 0.92 -0.06 -2.76
C PRO A 36 0.32 0.92 -1.75
N LYS A 37 -0.66 1.69 -2.20
CA LYS A 37 -1.32 2.74 -1.40
C LYS A 37 -2.56 3.26 -2.10
N GLY A 38 -3.48 3.79 -1.31
CA GLY A 38 -4.60 4.56 -1.84
C GLY A 38 -5.23 5.48 -0.82
N LYS A 39 -6.42 5.96 -1.14
CA LYS A 39 -7.11 6.98 -0.34
C LYS A 39 -7.88 6.31 0.79
N ALA A 40 -7.88 6.95 1.96
CA ALA A 40 -8.73 6.51 3.04
C ALA A 40 -10.20 6.77 2.70
N GLU A 41 -11.04 5.77 2.93
CA GLU A 41 -12.49 5.91 2.85
C GLU A 41 -13.04 6.70 4.06
N ILE A 42 -14.26 7.22 3.96
CA ILE A 42 -14.86 8.02 5.03
C ILE A 42 -15.03 7.15 6.29
N GLY A 43 -14.36 7.55 7.38
CA GLY A 43 -14.38 6.85 8.66
C GLY A 43 -13.40 5.67 8.75
N GLU A 44 -12.62 5.42 7.71
CA GLU A 44 -11.60 4.37 7.69
C GLU A 44 -10.35 4.82 8.48
N SER A 45 -9.83 3.94 9.35
CA SER A 45 -8.56 4.21 10.01
C SER A 45 -7.41 4.04 9.00
N LEU A 46 -6.32 4.80 9.16
CA LEU A 46 -5.20 4.74 8.21
C LEU A 46 -4.57 3.34 8.13
N ILE A 47 -4.56 2.58 9.23
CA ILE A 47 -4.05 1.20 9.24
C ILE A 47 -4.96 0.24 8.47
N ALA A 48 -6.28 0.41 8.58
CA ALA A 48 -7.25 -0.37 7.81
C ALA A 48 -7.17 -0.04 6.31
N CYS A 49 -7.04 1.25 5.96
CA CYS A 49 -6.80 1.70 4.60
C CYS A 49 -5.53 1.07 4.01
N ALA A 50 -4.41 1.09 4.74
CA ALA A 50 -3.17 0.48 4.29
C ALA A 50 -3.33 -1.04 4.05
N HIS A 51 -4.05 -1.76 4.91
CA HIS A 51 -4.29 -3.19 4.76
C HIS A 51 -5.14 -3.50 3.51
N ARG A 52 -6.25 -2.78 3.33
CA ARG A 52 -7.14 -2.91 2.17
C ARG A 52 -6.41 -2.64 0.86
N GLU A 53 -5.69 -1.52 0.78
CA GLU A 53 -4.99 -1.09 -0.44
C GLU A 53 -3.85 -2.04 -0.82
N VAL A 54 -3.10 -2.56 0.16
CA VAL A 54 -2.09 -3.60 -0.10
C VAL A 54 -2.75 -4.82 -0.72
N LEU A 55 -3.86 -5.29 -0.16
CA LEU A 55 -4.55 -6.46 -0.67
C LEU A 55 -5.10 -6.23 -2.09
N GLU A 56 -5.75 -5.09 -2.33
CA GLU A 56 -6.35 -4.75 -3.63
C GLU A 56 -5.31 -4.61 -4.75
N GLU A 57 -4.17 -3.95 -4.49
CA GLU A 57 -3.17 -3.66 -5.52
C GLU A 57 -2.17 -4.82 -5.75
N THR A 58 -1.98 -5.70 -4.76
CA THR A 58 -0.94 -6.75 -4.82
C THR A 58 -1.44 -8.19 -4.66
N ASN A 59 -2.65 -8.39 -4.14
CA ASN A 59 -3.16 -9.69 -3.67
C ASN A 59 -2.29 -10.35 -2.57
N ILE A 60 -1.42 -9.59 -1.88
CA ILE A 60 -0.59 -10.10 -0.78
C ILE A 60 -1.33 -9.90 0.54
N GLN A 61 -1.46 -10.98 1.31
CA GLN A 61 -1.92 -10.89 2.70
C GLN A 61 -0.74 -10.52 3.61
N THR A 62 -0.96 -9.54 4.47
CA THR A 62 0.06 -8.98 5.36
C THR A 62 -0.46 -8.86 6.78
N GLU A 63 0.44 -9.04 7.74
CA GLU A 63 0.20 -8.70 9.14
C GLU A 63 0.74 -7.29 9.41
N PHE A 64 -0.09 -6.43 9.96
CA PHE A 64 0.29 -5.10 10.44
C PHE A 64 0.39 -5.16 11.96
N GLY A 65 1.44 -4.54 12.52
CA GLY A 65 1.68 -4.48 13.96
C GLY A 65 0.80 -3.46 14.68
#